data_AF-A0A402BUJ5-F1
#
_entry.id   AF-A0A402BUJ5-F1
#
_cell.length_a   1.000
_cell.length_b   1.000
_cell.length_c   1.000
_cell.angle_alpha   90.00
_cell.angle_beta   90.00
_cell.angle_gamma   90.00
#
_symmetry.space_group_name_H-M   'P 1'
#
loop_
_entity.id
_entity.type
_entity.pdbx_description
1 polymer ?
#
loop_
_entity_poly.entity_id
_entity_poly.type
_entity_poly.pdbx_seq_one_letter_code
_entity_poly.pdbx_strand_id
1 'polypeptide(L)'
;MLSFFPTPYPDELMYSVFARYRVHSFIMSPKHTMNSLFMKKTVSAVLDLPANIDILCSNLPPLAAFTSANFIKNNTLYPLYAPFVTKKQAELVYKAMLSENGGSIHTRMGIMASSIKLPNFLRFCPICRIEDIQKYGETYWHRLHQIPGVLVCPHHKVILQDSLILTSKSNKQTFHAATEDVCPLTPRAVGFSNNTLEKLITIADDVKWLIDSNLSARGLDFYYEAYRDILINKGLASPKGKVFQEELTKDFLAFYGTEFLEAIQSQDVLSSDCWLKRLIRKPRCSNHPIRNLILIRYLTGSVIHFFSSKFGYTPFGDGPWPCLNAAATHYRKNVVNKLTITFCRHTKRPVGTFYCSCGFIYSRRGPDEWPESRYCIGRIKEFGPIWLSKLQELNQTKDSFRQIARCLKVDVGTVIKYLNSKSEKISENDEKALSDHRKFRNEWNVVISNNPLLSKTQLRNLFPGTYQWLYRHDKIWLDTNSPIKKQMNSKKNRVDWLKRDIEFLNIVQHISKDILGEEGKPIRRTVGRILVKAGIPWLQSNLVKTPQTKAYIERIIETSEQFHTRKIIWAIRELAKSGEELKEWRISKLANLRKDIVLEVIKKNMDLCIYQAFLSEYDYTLKKPVILK
;
A
#
# COMPACT_ATOMS: atom_id res chain seq x y z
N MET A 1 -23.57 -26.30 25.14
CA MET A 1 -24.62 -25.46 24.55
C MET A 1 -25.00 -24.38 25.55
N LEU A 2 -25.10 -23.14 25.08
CA LEU A 2 -25.48 -21.98 25.88
C LEU A 2 -26.97 -22.01 26.21
N SER A 3 -27.34 -21.61 27.42
CA SER A 3 -28.74 -21.43 27.82
C SER A 3 -29.33 -20.12 27.30
N PHE A 4 -28.48 -19.12 27.07
CA PHE A 4 -28.86 -17.78 26.65
C PHE A 4 -27.76 -17.16 25.78
N PHE A 5 -28.15 -16.33 24.81
CA PHE A 5 -27.23 -15.49 24.06
C PHE A 5 -27.95 -14.19 23.66
N PRO A 6 -27.33 -12.99 23.86
CA PRO A 6 -27.95 -11.73 23.50
C PRO A 6 -28.23 -11.65 21.98
N THR A 7 -29.38 -11.08 21.63
CA THR A 7 -29.65 -10.74 20.23
C THR A 7 -28.81 -9.51 19.86
N PRO A 8 -28.02 -9.57 18.76
CA PRO A 8 -27.25 -8.41 18.31
C PRO A 8 -28.16 -7.24 17.91
N TYR A 9 -27.81 -6.04 18.34
CA TYR A 9 -28.48 -4.80 17.94
C TYR A 9 -28.02 -4.30 16.55
N PRO A 10 -28.76 -3.35 15.93
CA PRO A 10 -28.35 -2.76 14.66
C PRO A 10 -26.94 -2.13 14.74
N ASP A 11 -26.11 -2.39 13.73
CA ASP A 11 -24.69 -1.98 13.72
C ASP A 11 -23.86 -2.46 14.92
N GLU A 12 -24.29 -3.48 15.69
CA GLU A 12 -23.52 -3.93 16.85
C GLU A 12 -22.32 -4.79 16.45
N LEU A 13 -21.15 -4.48 17.04
CA LEU A 13 -19.94 -5.27 16.86
C LEU A 13 -20.04 -6.58 17.65
N MET A 14 -19.55 -7.68 17.09
CA MET A 14 -19.54 -8.99 17.75
C MET A 14 -18.85 -8.94 19.12
N TYR A 15 -17.77 -8.17 19.23
CA TYR A 15 -17.10 -7.89 20.50
C TYR A 15 -18.06 -7.35 21.57
N SER A 16 -18.99 -6.46 21.19
CA SER A 16 -20.03 -5.90 22.06
C SER A 16 -21.03 -6.96 22.51
N VAL A 17 -21.50 -7.79 21.57
CA VAL A 17 -22.43 -8.89 21.88
C VAL A 17 -21.83 -9.84 22.94
N PHE A 18 -20.56 -10.19 22.79
CA PHE A 18 -19.86 -11.02 23.78
C PHE A 18 -19.67 -10.32 25.12
N ALA A 19 -19.44 -9.01 25.11
CA ALA A 19 -19.34 -8.22 26.32
C ALA A 19 -20.67 -8.16 27.08
N ARG A 20 -21.79 -7.96 26.37
CA ARG A 20 -23.15 -8.00 26.94
C ARG A 20 -23.48 -9.38 27.48
N TYR A 21 -23.18 -10.45 26.73
CA TYR A 21 -23.36 -11.83 27.21
C TYR A 21 -22.65 -12.04 28.56
N ARG A 22 -21.40 -11.58 28.67
CA ARG A 22 -20.63 -11.67 29.92
C ARG A 22 -21.32 -10.95 31.08
N VAL A 23 -21.83 -9.74 30.84
CA VAL A 23 -22.53 -8.93 31.86
C VAL A 23 -23.86 -9.61 32.27
N HIS A 24 -24.71 -9.95 31.29
CA HIS A 24 -26.03 -10.55 31.54
C HIS A 24 -25.95 -11.92 32.20
N SER A 25 -24.88 -12.69 31.92
CA SER A 25 -24.64 -13.99 32.55
C SER A 25 -23.82 -13.90 33.85
N PHE A 26 -23.53 -12.68 34.35
CA PHE A 26 -22.76 -12.42 35.57
C PHE A 26 -21.39 -13.14 35.63
N ILE A 27 -20.74 -13.32 34.47
CA ILE A 27 -19.48 -14.06 34.38
C ILE A 27 -18.31 -13.16 34.76
N MET A 28 -17.74 -13.39 35.95
CA MET A 28 -16.61 -12.60 36.45
C MET A 28 -15.30 -12.92 35.74
N SER A 29 -15.02 -14.20 35.51
CA SER A 29 -13.76 -14.66 34.91
C SER A 29 -13.77 -14.57 33.38
N PRO A 30 -12.86 -13.80 32.75
CA PRO A 30 -12.76 -13.74 31.29
C PRO A 30 -12.51 -15.12 30.65
N LYS A 31 -11.76 -15.99 31.33
CA LYS A 31 -11.52 -17.38 30.87
C LYS A 31 -12.79 -18.21 30.85
N HIS A 32 -13.70 -17.99 31.81
CA HIS A 32 -15.00 -18.66 31.79
C HIS A 32 -15.86 -18.15 30.65
N THR A 33 -15.87 -16.83 30.39
CA THR A 33 -16.56 -16.27 29.21
C THR A 33 -16.06 -16.92 27.92
N MET A 34 -14.73 -17.02 27.73
CA MET A 34 -14.15 -17.67 26.55
C MET A 34 -14.52 -19.15 26.46
N ASN A 35 -14.47 -19.88 27.58
CA ASN A 35 -14.85 -21.28 27.62
C ASN A 35 -16.34 -21.50 27.31
N SER A 36 -17.20 -20.63 27.84
CA SER A 36 -18.65 -20.68 27.59
C SER A 36 -18.98 -20.37 26.14
N LEU A 37 -18.33 -19.38 25.52
CA LEU A 37 -18.62 -18.99 24.13
C LEU A 37 -17.99 -19.93 23.11
N PHE A 38 -16.71 -20.30 23.30
CA PHE A 38 -15.89 -20.97 22.29
C PHE A 38 -15.40 -22.36 22.70
N MET A 39 -15.85 -22.90 23.84
CA MET A 39 -15.36 -24.17 24.41
C MET A 39 -13.84 -24.20 24.63
N LYS A 40 -13.22 -23.00 24.74
CA LYS A 40 -11.76 -22.81 24.84
C LYS A 40 -11.41 -21.63 25.72
N LYS A 41 -10.35 -21.76 26.51
CA LYS A 41 -9.87 -20.69 27.41
C LYS A 41 -8.84 -19.74 26.78
N THR A 42 -8.33 -20.05 25.58
CA THR A 42 -7.19 -19.34 24.96
C THR A 42 -7.57 -18.38 23.84
N VAL A 43 -8.86 -18.26 23.52
CA VAL A 43 -9.34 -17.40 22.43
C VAL A 43 -9.08 -15.92 22.78
N SER A 44 -8.62 -15.15 21.78
CA SER A 44 -8.38 -13.72 21.94
C SER A 44 -9.64 -12.92 21.64
N ALA A 45 -9.90 -11.88 22.43
CA ALA A 45 -10.93 -10.88 22.22
C ALA A 45 -10.51 -9.93 21.09
N VAL A 46 -10.77 -10.34 19.85
CA VAL A 46 -10.48 -9.57 18.64
C VAL A 46 -11.68 -8.66 18.31
N LEU A 47 -11.41 -7.38 18.00
CA LEU A 47 -12.45 -6.39 17.71
C LEU A 47 -13.01 -6.50 16.29
N ASP A 48 -12.12 -6.59 15.30
CA ASP A 48 -12.44 -6.38 13.89
C ASP A 48 -12.85 -7.67 13.16
N LEU A 49 -11.98 -8.68 13.19
CA LEU A 49 -12.09 -9.92 12.40
C LEU A 49 -11.85 -11.16 13.28
N PRO A 50 -12.82 -11.53 14.14
CA PRO A 50 -12.69 -12.68 15.04
C PRO A 50 -12.69 -14.02 14.29
N ALA A 51 -12.10 -15.04 14.94
CA ALA A 51 -12.15 -16.44 14.51
C ALA A 51 -13.04 -17.28 15.44
N ASN A 52 -13.19 -18.58 15.16
CA ASN A 52 -14.03 -19.54 15.91
C ASN A 52 -15.54 -19.29 15.78
N ILE A 53 -15.99 -18.68 14.68
CA ILE A 53 -17.41 -18.33 14.51
C ILE A 53 -18.28 -19.59 14.38
N ASP A 54 -17.81 -20.66 13.73
CA ASP A 54 -18.59 -21.91 13.65
C ASP A 54 -18.74 -22.59 15.01
N ILE A 55 -17.72 -22.51 15.87
CA ILE A 55 -17.77 -23.05 17.23
C ILE A 55 -18.78 -22.28 18.08
N LEU A 56 -18.83 -20.96 17.93
CA LEU A 56 -19.85 -20.16 18.58
C LEU A 56 -21.24 -20.64 18.14
N CYS A 57 -21.48 -20.68 16.83
CA CYS A 57 -22.79 -21.07 16.27
C CYS A 57 -23.23 -22.47 16.69
N SER A 58 -22.32 -23.45 16.73
CA SER A 58 -22.64 -24.81 17.18
C SER A 58 -22.97 -24.90 18.68
N ASN A 59 -22.60 -23.87 19.45
CA ASN A 59 -22.85 -23.79 20.88
C ASN A 59 -24.02 -22.87 21.24
N LEU A 60 -24.64 -22.18 20.27
CA LEU A 60 -25.84 -21.37 20.47
C LEU A 60 -27.08 -22.23 20.74
N PRO A 61 -28.13 -21.65 21.35
CA PRO A 61 -29.42 -22.34 21.50
C PRO A 61 -30.00 -22.79 20.13
N PRO A 62 -30.66 -23.96 20.01
CA PRO A 62 -31.12 -24.51 18.72
C PRO A 62 -32.16 -23.63 18.00
N LEU A 63 -32.91 -22.82 18.75
CA LEU A 63 -33.90 -21.89 18.23
C LEU A 63 -33.30 -20.54 17.81
N ALA A 64 -32.00 -20.32 18.01
CA ALA A 64 -31.34 -19.09 17.61
C ALA A 64 -31.16 -19.08 16.07
N ALA A 65 -31.86 -18.17 15.39
CA ALA A 65 -31.83 -18.04 13.92
C ALA A 65 -30.52 -17.44 13.36
N PHE A 66 -29.40 -17.55 14.08
CA PHE A 66 -28.12 -16.95 13.69
C PHE A 66 -27.26 -17.95 12.93
N THR A 67 -26.64 -17.50 11.85
CA THR A 67 -25.67 -18.28 11.07
C THR A 67 -24.31 -17.62 11.10
N SER A 68 -23.25 -18.40 10.94
CA SER A 68 -21.88 -17.88 10.86
C SER A 68 -21.74 -16.82 9.75
N ALA A 69 -22.43 -17.00 8.63
CA ALA A 69 -22.45 -16.06 7.52
C ALA A 69 -23.11 -14.72 7.89
N ASN A 70 -24.23 -14.77 8.64
CA ASN A 70 -24.92 -13.59 9.13
C ASN A 70 -24.02 -12.77 10.06
N PHE A 71 -23.40 -13.44 11.04
CA PHE A 71 -22.48 -12.80 11.98
C PHE A 71 -21.28 -12.14 11.30
N ILE A 72 -20.63 -12.82 10.36
CA ILE A 72 -19.48 -12.26 9.62
C ILE A 72 -19.89 -10.98 8.88
N LYS A 73 -21.04 -10.98 8.21
CA LYS A 73 -21.49 -9.82 7.42
C LYS A 73 -21.99 -8.67 8.29
N ASN A 74 -22.75 -8.96 9.34
CA ASN A 74 -23.52 -7.94 10.04
C ASN A 74 -22.93 -7.52 11.40
N ASN A 75 -21.99 -8.29 11.96
CA ASN A 75 -21.43 -8.02 13.29
C ASN A 75 -19.89 -7.98 13.31
N THR A 76 -19.22 -8.04 12.16
CA THR A 76 -17.75 -7.89 12.08
C THR A 76 -17.35 -6.79 11.10
N LEU A 77 -16.06 -6.46 11.04
CA LEU A 77 -15.53 -5.53 10.05
C LEU A 77 -15.17 -6.21 8.72
N TYR A 78 -15.51 -7.48 8.50
CA TYR A 78 -15.21 -8.18 7.24
C TYR A 78 -15.71 -7.44 5.98
N PRO A 79 -16.94 -6.88 5.93
CA PRO A 79 -17.42 -6.15 4.74
C PRO A 79 -16.62 -4.89 4.39
N LEU A 80 -15.91 -4.30 5.37
CA LEU A 80 -15.03 -3.16 5.12
C LEU A 80 -13.79 -3.57 4.30
N TYR A 81 -13.22 -4.74 4.60
CA TYR A 81 -11.95 -5.19 4.02
C TYR A 81 -12.14 -6.04 2.75
N ALA A 82 -13.17 -6.89 2.72
CA ALA A 82 -13.40 -7.84 1.63
C ALA A 82 -13.39 -7.23 0.22
N PRO A 83 -13.95 -6.04 -0.04
CA PRO A 83 -13.98 -5.45 -1.39
C PRO A 83 -12.58 -5.14 -1.94
N PHE A 84 -11.61 -4.83 -1.06
CA PHE A 84 -10.30 -4.28 -1.42
C PHE A 84 -9.16 -5.31 -1.39
N VAL A 85 -9.49 -6.60 -1.35
CA VAL A 85 -8.52 -7.71 -1.42
C VAL A 85 -8.77 -8.58 -2.66
N THR A 86 -7.87 -9.51 -2.95
CA THR A 86 -8.10 -10.52 -3.99
C THR A 86 -9.21 -11.49 -3.56
N LYS A 87 -9.93 -12.08 -4.53
CA LYS A 87 -10.97 -13.09 -4.27
C LYS A 87 -10.44 -14.25 -3.41
N LYS A 88 -9.26 -14.76 -3.77
CA LYS A 88 -8.55 -15.80 -3.02
C LYS A 88 -8.24 -15.39 -1.58
N GLN A 89 -7.80 -14.15 -1.34
CA GLN A 89 -7.58 -13.66 0.03
C GLN A 89 -8.88 -13.57 0.82
N ALA A 90 -9.95 -13.03 0.22
CA ALA A 90 -11.26 -12.91 0.87
C ALA A 90 -11.81 -14.28 1.27
N GLU A 91 -11.72 -15.28 0.40
CA GLU A 91 -12.12 -16.67 0.67
C GLU A 91 -11.29 -17.30 1.79
N LEU A 92 -9.96 -17.15 1.76
CA LEU A 92 -9.09 -17.72 2.79
C LEU A 92 -9.33 -17.10 4.16
N VAL A 93 -9.57 -15.79 4.22
CA VAL A 93 -9.88 -15.11 5.48
C VAL A 93 -11.27 -15.50 5.98
N TYR A 94 -12.25 -15.57 5.10
CA TYR A 94 -13.59 -16.03 5.46
C TYR A 94 -13.54 -17.43 6.08
N LYS A 95 -12.84 -18.38 5.44
CA LYS A 95 -12.60 -19.73 6.00
C LYS A 95 -11.84 -19.68 7.33
N ALA A 96 -10.86 -18.79 7.46
CA ALA A 96 -10.11 -18.66 8.71
C ALA A 96 -10.98 -18.13 9.86
N MET A 97 -11.91 -17.20 9.60
CA MET A 97 -12.86 -16.66 10.59
C MET A 97 -13.84 -17.74 11.09
N LEU A 98 -14.27 -18.64 10.19
CA LEU A 98 -15.08 -19.80 10.55
C LEU A 98 -14.29 -20.80 11.41
N SER A 99 -13.02 -21.01 11.06
CA SER A 99 -12.14 -21.99 11.69
C SER A 99 -11.58 -21.57 13.05
N GLU A 100 -10.88 -22.50 13.69
CA GLU A 100 -10.16 -22.26 14.94
C GLU A 100 -8.85 -21.47 14.76
N ASN A 101 -8.31 -21.44 13.54
CA ASN A 101 -6.99 -20.87 13.24
C ASN A 101 -7.08 -19.43 12.73
N GLY A 102 -7.30 -18.51 13.67
CA GLY A 102 -7.41 -17.07 13.37
C GLY A 102 -6.08 -16.32 13.18
N GLY A 103 -4.94 -16.92 13.51
CA GLY A 103 -3.66 -16.20 13.64
C GLY A 103 -3.14 -15.54 12.35
N SER A 104 -3.63 -15.95 11.19
CA SER A 104 -3.22 -15.40 9.89
C SER A 104 -4.19 -14.36 9.29
N ILE A 105 -5.32 -14.08 9.95
CA ILE A 105 -6.39 -13.22 9.40
C ILE A 105 -5.89 -11.81 9.11
N HIS A 106 -5.36 -11.10 10.12
CA HIS A 106 -4.88 -9.72 9.96
C HIS A 106 -3.72 -9.60 8.98
N THR A 107 -2.84 -10.60 8.93
CA THR A 107 -1.73 -10.66 7.96
C THR A 107 -2.25 -10.80 6.53
N ARG A 108 -3.21 -11.70 6.29
CA ARG A 108 -3.81 -11.92 4.96
C ARG A 108 -4.63 -10.73 4.47
N MET A 109 -5.28 -10.02 5.39
CA MET A 109 -6.00 -8.77 5.11
C MET A 109 -5.08 -7.55 4.96
N GLY A 110 -3.77 -7.70 5.20
CA GLY A 110 -2.81 -6.61 5.08
C GLY A 110 -2.92 -5.56 6.19
N ILE A 111 -3.66 -5.85 7.27
CA ILE A 111 -3.85 -4.94 8.41
C ILE A 111 -2.52 -4.75 9.15
N MET A 112 -1.76 -5.83 9.37
CA MET A 112 -0.45 -5.75 10.05
C MET A 112 0.61 -4.98 9.25
N ALA A 113 0.49 -4.96 7.91
CA ALA A 113 1.40 -4.24 7.03
C ALA A 113 0.95 -2.78 6.77
N SER A 114 -0.22 -2.40 7.26
CA SER A 114 -0.78 -1.06 7.12
C SER A 114 -0.14 -0.11 8.12
N SER A 115 0.15 1.12 7.69
CA SER A 115 0.56 2.20 8.60
C SER A 115 -0.61 2.84 9.34
N ILE A 116 -1.85 2.57 8.91
CA ILE A 116 -3.07 3.02 9.60
C ILE A 116 -3.28 2.14 10.82
N LYS A 117 -3.23 2.77 12.00
CA LYS A 117 -3.39 2.12 13.29
C LYS A 117 -4.86 2.11 13.69
N LEU A 118 -5.26 1.06 14.40
CA LEU A 118 -6.54 1.02 15.10
C LEU A 118 -6.62 2.15 16.15
N PRO A 119 -7.83 2.66 16.45
CA PRO A 119 -8.03 3.59 17.55
C PRO A 119 -7.43 3.04 18.85
N ASN A 120 -6.80 3.90 19.66
CA ASN A 120 -6.21 3.48 20.94
C ASN A 120 -7.28 3.12 21.98
N PHE A 121 -8.47 3.73 21.86
CA PHE A 121 -9.62 3.49 22.71
C PHE A 121 -10.82 3.06 21.87
N LEU A 122 -11.73 2.30 22.48
CA LEU A 122 -13.05 2.09 21.87
C LEU A 122 -13.79 3.42 21.82
N ARG A 123 -14.53 3.65 20.73
CA ARG A 123 -15.19 4.93 20.49
C ARG A 123 -16.70 4.81 20.54
N PHE A 124 -17.35 5.90 20.90
CA PHE A 124 -18.80 5.99 20.92
C PHE A 124 -19.28 7.38 20.48
N CYS A 125 -20.54 7.45 20.06
CA CYS A 125 -21.24 8.71 19.87
C CYS A 125 -22.03 9.03 21.13
N PRO A 126 -21.92 10.25 21.71
CA PRO A 126 -22.66 10.61 22.92
C PRO A 126 -24.17 10.59 22.70
N ILE A 127 -24.64 10.89 21.47
CA ILE A 127 -26.06 10.87 21.14
C ILE A 127 -26.56 9.43 20.93
N CYS A 128 -25.83 8.58 20.18
CA CYS A 128 -26.17 7.14 20.08
C CYS A 128 -26.27 6.51 21.47
N ARG A 129 -25.33 6.82 22.39
CA ARG A 129 -25.36 6.30 23.76
C ARG A 129 -26.69 6.59 24.46
N ILE A 130 -27.20 7.82 24.34
CA ILE A 130 -28.47 8.24 24.96
C ILE A 130 -29.64 7.50 24.30
N GLU A 131 -29.68 7.47 22.96
CA GLU A 131 -30.72 6.77 22.20
C GLU A 131 -30.75 5.27 22.48
N ASP A 132 -29.58 4.63 22.56
CA ASP A 132 -29.44 3.20 22.85
C ASP A 132 -29.99 2.87 24.24
N ILE A 133 -29.64 3.66 25.26
CA ILE A 133 -30.14 3.46 26.63
C ILE A 133 -31.66 3.64 26.68
N GLN A 134 -32.20 4.66 26.01
CA GLN A 134 -33.65 4.90 25.98
C GLN A 134 -34.41 3.77 25.27
N LYS A 135 -33.83 3.21 24.20
CA LYS A 135 -34.50 2.21 23.36
C LYS A 135 -34.32 0.78 23.86
N TYR A 136 -33.13 0.44 24.34
CA TYR A 136 -32.71 -0.92 24.65
C TYR A 136 -32.41 -1.14 26.14
N GLY A 137 -32.39 -0.08 26.96
CA GLY A 137 -32.04 -0.14 28.39
C GLY A 137 -30.53 -0.28 28.66
N GLU A 138 -29.71 -0.36 27.61
CA GLU A 138 -28.25 -0.48 27.68
C GLU A 138 -27.63 0.13 26.41
N THR A 139 -26.35 0.51 26.48
CA THR A 139 -25.59 0.96 25.29
C THR A 139 -24.67 -0.14 24.78
N TYR A 140 -24.16 0.00 23.56
CA TYR A 140 -23.35 -1.02 22.91
C TYR A 140 -22.28 -0.41 21.99
N TRP A 141 -21.26 -1.22 21.64
CA TRP A 141 -20.25 -0.76 20.68
C TRP A 141 -20.75 -0.93 19.24
N HIS A 142 -21.12 0.19 18.63
CA HIS A 142 -21.40 0.28 17.20
C HIS A 142 -20.14 -0.02 16.37
N ARG A 143 -20.28 -0.79 15.29
CA ARG A 143 -19.19 -1.21 14.40
C ARG A 143 -18.57 0.00 13.73
N LEU A 144 -19.40 0.91 13.21
CA LEU A 144 -18.95 2.08 12.44
C LEU A 144 -18.01 2.96 13.26
N HIS A 145 -18.27 3.09 14.56
CA HIS A 145 -17.47 3.90 15.47
C HIS A 145 -16.03 3.35 15.68
N GLN A 146 -15.82 2.05 15.46
CA GLN A 146 -14.50 1.41 15.69
C GLN A 146 -13.59 1.44 14.45
N ILE A 147 -14.08 1.91 13.30
CA ILE A 147 -13.35 1.83 12.03
C ILE A 147 -12.25 2.90 11.97
N PRO A 148 -11.01 2.54 11.63
CA PRO A 148 -9.96 3.52 11.40
C PRO A 148 -10.34 4.50 10.29
N GLY A 149 -10.29 5.80 10.61
CA GLY A 149 -10.66 6.89 9.71
C GLY A 149 -12.12 7.36 9.85
N VAL A 150 -12.97 6.63 10.58
CA VAL A 150 -14.28 7.15 11.01
C VAL A 150 -14.07 7.90 12.32
N LEU A 151 -14.15 9.23 12.25
CA LEU A 151 -13.97 10.14 13.39
C LEU A 151 -15.27 10.85 13.79
N VAL A 152 -16.30 10.72 12.95
CA VAL A 152 -17.60 11.35 13.10
C VAL A 152 -18.66 10.28 13.01
N CYS A 153 -19.70 10.37 13.84
CA CYS A 153 -20.83 9.47 13.78
C CYS A 153 -21.61 9.70 12.46
N PRO A 154 -21.83 8.68 11.63
CA PRO A 154 -22.58 8.84 10.38
C PRO A 154 -24.06 9.14 10.62
N HIS A 155 -24.60 8.81 11.79
CA HIS A 155 -25.99 9.08 12.16
C HIS A 155 -26.20 10.52 12.64
N HIS A 156 -25.40 10.97 13.61
CA HIS A 156 -25.61 12.26 14.27
C HIS A 156 -24.67 13.37 13.81
N LYS A 157 -23.70 13.06 12.95
CA LYS A 157 -22.71 14.02 12.41
C LYS A 157 -21.85 14.73 13.48
N VAL A 158 -21.76 14.15 14.67
CA VAL A 158 -20.91 14.62 15.77
C VAL A 158 -19.61 13.83 15.86
N ILE A 159 -18.55 14.47 16.37
CA ILE A 159 -17.24 13.84 16.57
C ILE A 159 -17.39 12.69 17.59
N LEU A 160 -16.81 11.54 17.27
CA LEU A 160 -16.78 10.37 18.15
C LEU A 160 -15.85 10.62 19.35
N GLN A 161 -16.27 10.14 20.51
CA GLN A 161 -15.52 10.24 21.75
C GLN A 161 -14.79 8.94 22.05
N ASP A 162 -13.58 9.05 22.59
CA ASP A 162 -12.82 7.92 23.12
C ASP A 162 -13.37 7.54 24.50
N SER A 163 -13.63 6.25 24.70
CA SER A 163 -13.99 5.67 25.99
C SER A 163 -12.79 5.49 26.93
N LEU A 164 -13.04 4.97 28.13
CA LEU A 164 -11.98 4.59 29.07
C LEU A 164 -11.30 3.25 28.71
N ILE A 165 -11.77 2.51 27.69
CA ILE A 165 -11.23 1.19 27.33
C ILE A 165 -10.15 1.29 26.26
N LEU A 166 -8.94 0.84 26.61
CA LEU A 166 -7.83 0.68 25.68
C LEU A 166 -7.99 -0.55 24.79
N THR A 167 -7.78 -0.40 23.48
CA THR A 167 -7.82 -1.49 22.50
C THR A 167 -6.54 -2.35 22.51
N SER A 168 -5.39 -1.77 22.88
CA SER A 168 -4.06 -2.38 22.71
C SER A 168 -3.42 -2.93 24.00
N LYS A 169 -3.92 -2.54 25.19
CA LYS A 169 -3.32 -2.88 26.50
C LYS A 169 -4.21 -3.69 27.43
N SER A 170 -5.41 -4.09 26.98
CA SER A 170 -6.30 -4.94 27.78
C SER A 170 -5.79 -6.38 27.82
N ASN A 171 -6.23 -7.12 28.83
CA ASN A 171 -6.09 -8.56 28.86
C ASN A 171 -6.69 -9.12 27.56
N LYS A 172 -5.86 -9.80 26.74
CA LYS A 172 -6.23 -10.32 25.42
C LYS A 172 -7.47 -11.22 25.41
N GLN A 173 -7.96 -11.65 26.57
CA GLN A 173 -9.13 -12.51 26.72
C GLN A 173 -10.37 -11.79 27.29
N THR A 174 -10.39 -10.46 27.38
CA THR A 174 -11.49 -9.72 28.03
C THR A 174 -12.31 -8.91 27.03
N PHE A 175 -13.63 -9.09 27.11
CA PHE A 175 -14.63 -8.24 26.44
C PHE A 175 -15.16 -7.20 27.41
N HIS A 176 -15.08 -5.92 27.03
CA HIS A 176 -15.54 -4.79 27.83
C HIS A 176 -16.88 -4.29 27.28
N ALA A 177 -17.91 -4.25 28.12
CA ALA A 177 -19.23 -3.76 27.72
C ALA A 177 -19.19 -2.23 27.59
N ALA A 178 -20.02 -1.69 26.70
CA ALA A 178 -20.26 -0.26 26.67
C ALA A 178 -21.22 0.06 27.82
N THR A 179 -20.73 0.75 28.83
CA THR A 179 -21.51 1.13 30.01
C THR A 179 -21.36 2.63 30.26
N GLU A 180 -22.26 3.18 31.07
CA GLU A 180 -22.29 4.62 31.34
C GLU A 180 -21.02 5.14 32.03
N ASP A 181 -20.42 4.33 32.90
CA ASP A 181 -19.15 4.60 33.59
C ASP A 181 -17.94 4.57 32.65
N VAL A 182 -18.01 3.74 31.61
CA VAL A 182 -16.93 3.58 30.62
C VAL A 182 -17.02 4.61 29.50
N CYS A 183 -18.23 5.13 29.24
CA CYS A 183 -18.53 6.08 28.16
C CYS A 183 -18.97 7.44 28.74
N PRO A 184 -18.03 8.25 29.27
CA PRO A 184 -18.35 9.52 29.91
C PRO A 184 -18.81 10.56 28.88
N LEU A 185 -19.89 11.28 29.17
CA LEU A 185 -20.43 12.33 28.28
C LEU A 185 -19.61 13.63 28.27
N THR A 186 -18.52 13.71 29.04
CA THR A 186 -17.65 14.88 29.10
C THR A 186 -16.93 15.08 27.77
N PRO A 187 -17.18 16.17 27.03
CA PRO A 187 -16.52 16.40 25.75
C PRO A 187 -15.01 16.53 25.93
N ARG A 188 -14.22 15.77 25.17
CA ARG A 188 -12.81 16.12 24.94
C ARG A 188 -12.75 17.18 23.85
N ALA A 189 -12.02 18.26 24.09
CA ALA A 189 -11.82 19.34 23.14
C ALA A 189 -10.98 18.86 21.95
N VAL A 190 -11.64 18.27 20.95
CA VAL A 190 -11.07 18.01 19.63
C VAL A 190 -11.97 18.73 18.64
N GLY A 191 -11.51 19.86 18.12
CA GLY A 191 -12.17 20.60 17.06
C GLY A 191 -11.46 20.37 15.73
N PHE A 192 -12.23 20.23 14.66
CA PHE A 192 -11.73 20.27 13.28
C PHE A 192 -12.22 21.56 12.63
N SER A 193 -11.52 22.05 11.61
CA SER A 193 -12.09 23.08 10.73
C SER A 193 -13.38 22.59 10.06
N ASN A 194 -14.30 23.51 9.72
CA ASN A 194 -15.57 23.17 9.07
C ASN A 194 -15.37 22.34 7.79
N ASN A 195 -14.39 22.71 6.95
CA ASN A 195 -14.04 21.97 5.73
C ASN A 195 -13.57 20.54 6.01
N THR A 196 -12.74 20.35 7.05
CA THR A 196 -12.29 19.01 7.46
C THR A 196 -13.46 18.20 8.02
N LEU A 197 -14.33 18.81 8.83
CA LEU A 197 -15.50 18.17 9.41
C LEU A 197 -16.46 17.67 8.32
N GLU A 198 -16.76 18.49 7.31
CA GLU A 198 -17.57 18.10 6.15
C GLU A 198 -16.98 16.87 5.45
N LYS A 199 -15.66 16.88 5.19
CA LYS A 199 -14.99 15.72 4.57
C LYS A 199 -15.06 14.48 5.46
N LEU A 200 -14.86 14.60 6.77
CA LEU A 200 -14.97 13.49 7.71
C LEU A 200 -16.40 12.91 7.75
N ILE A 201 -17.42 13.77 7.71
CA ILE A 201 -18.83 13.35 7.58
C ILE A 201 -19.02 12.53 6.30
N THR A 202 -18.54 13.03 5.16
CA THR A 202 -18.70 12.30 3.88
C THR A 202 -18.00 10.93 3.88
N ILE A 203 -16.84 10.82 4.53
CA ILE A 203 -16.14 9.54 4.66
C ILE A 203 -16.88 8.58 5.60
N ALA A 204 -17.46 9.08 6.70
CA ALA A 204 -18.29 8.25 7.57
C ALA A 204 -19.49 7.67 6.81
N ASP A 205 -20.13 8.47 5.95
CA ASP A 205 -21.25 8.04 5.12
C ASP A 205 -20.83 7.01 4.06
N ASP A 206 -19.68 7.19 3.42
CA ASP A 206 -19.14 6.20 2.48
C ASP A 206 -18.82 4.87 3.15
N VAL A 207 -18.23 4.92 4.35
CA VAL A 207 -17.90 3.71 5.11
C VAL A 207 -19.18 2.98 5.51
N LYS A 208 -20.21 3.72 5.96
CA LYS A 208 -21.53 3.16 6.26
C LYS A 208 -22.12 2.47 5.04
N TRP A 209 -22.20 3.17 3.91
CA TRP A 209 -22.72 2.60 2.66
C TRP A 209 -21.95 1.35 2.24
N LEU A 210 -20.62 1.37 2.33
CA LEU A 210 -19.77 0.24 1.95
C LEU A 210 -20.07 -1.01 2.76
N ILE A 211 -20.21 -0.86 4.08
CA ILE A 211 -20.50 -1.98 4.99
C ILE A 211 -21.91 -2.51 4.77
N ASP A 212 -22.89 -1.62 4.67
CA ASP A 212 -24.29 -1.99 4.43
C ASP A 212 -24.45 -2.74 3.09
N SER A 213 -23.67 -2.34 2.07
CA SER A 213 -23.71 -2.94 0.73
C SER A 213 -23.15 -4.36 0.66
N ASN A 214 -22.37 -4.80 1.66
CA ASN A 214 -21.79 -6.16 1.72
C ASN A 214 -21.11 -6.61 0.42
N LEU A 215 -20.33 -5.71 -0.19
CA LEU A 215 -19.71 -5.96 -1.49
C LEU A 215 -18.71 -7.13 -1.44
N SER A 216 -18.70 -7.93 -2.51
CA SER A 216 -17.73 -9.01 -2.67
C SER A 216 -16.38 -8.50 -3.19
N ALA A 217 -15.33 -9.32 -3.01
CA ALA A 217 -14.01 -9.01 -3.51
C ALA A 217 -13.99 -8.85 -5.04
N ARG A 218 -13.57 -7.68 -5.51
CA ARG A 218 -13.43 -7.36 -6.95
C ARG A 218 -12.07 -7.75 -7.53
N GLY A 219 -11.05 -7.88 -6.67
CA GLY A 219 -9.66 -8.10 -7.08
C GLY A 219 -8.89 -6.78 -7.28
N LEU A 220 -7.57 -6.83 -7.12
CA LEU A 220 -6.74 -5.61 -7.14
C LEU A 220 -6.61 -4.99 -8.53
N ASP A 221 -6.66 -5.81 -9.59
CA ASP A 221 -6.56 -5.32 -10.97
C ASP A 221 -7.77 -4.45 -11.37
N PHE A 222 -8.96 -4.75 -10.84
CA PHE A 222 -10.16 -3.92 -11.05
C PHE A 222 -9.93 -2.46 -10.63
N TYR A 223 -9.40 -2.25 -9.42
CA TYR A 223 -9.12 -0.90 -8.91
C TYR A 223 -7.99 -0.24 -9.70
N TYR A 224 -6.93 -0.99 -10.02
CA TYR A 224 -5.81 -0.46 -10.80
C TYR A 224 -6.25 0.03 -12.19
N GLU A 225 -7.07 -0.75 -12.89
CA GLU A 225 -7.61 -0.38 -14.20
C GLU A 225 -8.55 0.81 -14.10
N ALA A 226 -9.49 0.80 -13.15
CA ALA A 226 -10.41 1.91 -12.93
C ALA A 226 -9.66 3.22 -12.60
N TYR A 227 -8.72 3.19 -11.64
CA TYR A 227 -7.92 4.36 -11.28
C TYR A 227 -7.11 4.87 -12.47
N ARG A 228 -6.47 3.97 -13.22
CA ARG A 228 -5.71 4.34 -14.42
C ARG A 228 -6.60 5.06 -15.42
N ASP A 229 -7.77 4.51 -15.74
CA ASP A 229 -8.63 5.06 -16.77
C ASP A 229 -9.23 6.42 -16.35
N ILE A 230 -9.63 6.57 -15.08
CA ILE A 230 -10.08 7.86 -14.53
C ILE A 230 -8.95 8.90 -14.53
N LEU A 231 -7.73 8.52 -14.14
CA LEU A 231 -6.58 9.42 -14.13
C LEU A 231 -6.21 9.89 -15.54
N ILE A 232 -6.32 9.01 -16.56
CA ILE A 232 -6.09 9.42 -17.95
C ILE A 232 -7.18 10.40 -18.39
N ASN A 233 -8.45 10.13 -18.07
CA ASN A 233 -9.57 11.03 -18.40
C ASN A 233 -9.45 12.40 -17.71
N LYS A 234 -8.90 12.46 -16.49
CA LYS A 234 -8.58 13.71 -15.77
C LYS A 234 -7.31 14.42 -16.26
N GLY A 235 -6.58 13.85 -17.22
CA GLY A 235 -5.30 14.40 -17.69
C GLY A 235 -4.13 14.24 -16.72
N LEU A 236 -4.31 13.48 -15.63
CA LEU A 236 -3.30 13.20 -14.59
C LEU A 236 -2.44 11.97 -14.94
N ALA A 237 -2.69 11.33 -16.08
CA ALA A 237 -1.88 10.26 -16.61
C ALA A 237 -1.79 10.32 -18.14
N SER A 238 -0.68 9.85 -18.68
CA SER A 238 -0.53 9.64 -20.12
C SER A 238 -1.44 8.50 -20.62
N PRO A 239 -1.82 8.45 -21.91
CA PRO A 239 -2.55 7.35 -22.54
C PRO A 239 -1.92 5.96 -22.38
N LYS A 240 -0.62 5.89 -22.06
CA LYS A 240 0.09 4.64 -21.77
C LYS A 240 -0.04 4.21 -20.30
N GLY A 241 -0.78 4.95 -19.47
CA GLY A 241 -0.96 4.72 -18.04
C GLY A 241 0.16 5.28 -17.14
N LYS A 242 1.14 6.02 -17.68
CA LYS A 242 2.14 6.69 -16.83
C LYS A 242 1.50 7.90 -16.14
N VAL A 243 1.37 7.84 -14.83
CA VAL A 243 0.78 8.89 -13.98
C VAL A 243 1.75 10.04 -13.73
N PHE A 244 1.25 11.27 -13.80
CA PHE A 244 1.96 12.51 -13.47
C PHE A 244 1.93 12.72 -11.95
N GLN A 245 2.87 12.09 -11.26
CA GLN A 245 2.85 11.97 -9.79
C GLN A 245 2.91 13.30 -9.05
N GLU A 246 3.67 14.28 -9.56
CA GLU A 246 3.79 15.61 -8.95
C GLU A 246 2.48 16.38 -9.05
N GLU A 247 1.88 16.44 -10.24
CA GLU A 247 0.58 17.08 -10.50
C GLU A 247 -0.52 16.43 -9.63
N LEU A 248 -0.61 15.11 -9.66
CA LEU A 248 -1.57 14.36 -8.85
C LEU A 248 -1.40 14.64 -7.35
N THR A 249 -0.17 14.61 -6.83
CA THR A 249 0.07 14.80 -5.40
C THR A 249 -0.31 16.21 -4.96
N LYS A 250 0.03 17.22 -5.77
CA LYS A 250 -0.35 18.61 -5.52
C LYS A 250 -1.87 18.78 -5.50
N ASP A 251 -2.55 18.26 -6.51
CA ASP A 251 -4.01 18.37 -6.62
C ASP A 251 -4.73 17.59 -5.50
N PHE A 252 -4.20 16.42 -5.12
CA PHE A 252 -4.75 15.61 -4.03
C PHE A 252 -4.62 16.30 -2.67
N LEU A 253 -3.46 16.93 -2.41
CA LEU A 253 -3.23 17.72 -1.19
C LEU A 253 -4.11 18.97 -1.14
N ALA A 254 -4.27 19.67 -2.28
CA ALA A 254 -5.16 20.83 -2.37
C ALA A 254 -6.63 20.45 -2.12
N PHE A 255 -7.05 19.28 -2.60
CA PHE A 255 -8.42 18.78 -2.41
C PHE A 255 -8.72 18.48 -0.94
N TYR A 256 -7.87 17.68 -0.27
CA TYR A 256 -8.15 17.23 1.10
C TYR A 256 -7.65 18.19 2.18
N GLY A 257 -6.50 18.82 2.00
CA GLY A 257 -5.80 19.56 3.05
C GLY A 257 -5.03 18.65 4.01
N THR A 258 -4.06 19.22 4.74
CA THR A 258 -3.19 18.49 5.66
C THR A 258 -3.92 18.03 6.92
N GLU A 259 -4.75 18.90 7.53
CA GLU A 259 -5.52 18.59 8.74
C GLU A 259 -6.37 17.32 8.57
N PHE A 260 -7.14 17.23 7.47
CA PHE A 260 -7.93 16.05 7.16
C PHE A 260 -7.05 14.79 7.00
N LEU A 261 -5.97 14.88 6.21
CA LEU A 261 -5.12 13.72 5.93
C LEU A 261 -4.39 13.23 7.19
N GLU A 262 -3.99 14.13 8.09
CA GLU A 262 -3.43 13.79 9.40
C GLU A 262 -4.46 13.07 10.28
N ALA A 263 -5.69 13.60 10.33
CA ALA A 263 -6.77 13.02 11.13
C ALA A 263 -7.06 11.55 10.75
N ILE A 264 -6.99 11.21 9.45
CA ILE A 264 -7.19 9.84 8.95
C ILE A 264 -5.88 9.04 8.76
N GLN A 265 -4.75 9.50 9.32
CA GLN A 265 -3.45 8.82 9.27
C GLN A 265 -2.91 8.54 7.85
N SER A 266 -3.06 9.52 6.95
CA SER A 266 -2.68 9.44 5.53
C SER A 266 -1.88 10.64 5.01
N GLN A 267 -1.21 11.38 5.90
CA GLN A 267 -0.41 12.57 5.59
C GLN A 267 0.88 12.30 4.79
N ASP A 268 1.35 11.05 4.71
CA ASP A 268 2.65 10.67 4.13
C ASP A 268 2.71 10.70 2.58
N VAL A 269 1.84 11.48 1.92
CA VAL A 269 1.66 11.52 0.45
C VAL A 269 2.90 12.04 -0.29
N LEU A 270 3.69 12.91 0.34
CA LEU A 270 4.91 13.47 -0.24
C LEU A 270 6.09 12.49 -0.28
N SER A 271 6.05 11.40 0.50
CA SER A 271 7.13 10.42 0.55
C SER A 271 7.39 9.75 -0.81
N SER A 272 8.65 9.37 -1.06
CA SER A 272 9.05 8.65 -2.29
C SER A 272 8.33 7.31 -2.43
N ASP A 273 8.01 6.66 -1.30
CA ASP A 273 7.23 5.42 -1.21
C ASP A 273 5.92 5.60 -0.42
N CYS A 274 5.13 6.61 -0.81
CA CYS A 274 3.83 6.87 -0.17
C CYS A 274 2.75 5.86 -0.60
N TRP A 275 1.71 5.74 0.23
CA TRP A 275 0.56 4.87 -0.03
C TRP A 275 -0.23 5.24 -1.30
N LEU A 276 -0.29 6.53 -1.66
CA LEU A 276 -1.00 6.99 -2.85
C LEU A 276 -0.32 6.46 -4.12
N LYS A 277 1.02 6.52 -4.17
CA LYS A 277 1.83 5.95 -5.25
C LYS A 277 1.65 4.44 -5.36
N ARG A 278 1.49 3.73 -4.23
CA ARG A 278 1.26 2.28 -4.20
C ARG A 278 -0.10 1.89 -4.78
N LEU A 279 -1.16 2.66 -4.54
CA LEU A 279 -2.49 2.40 -5.07
C LEU A 279 -2.58 2.53 -6.59
N ILE A 280 -1.75 3.39 -7.17
CA ILE A 280 -1.83 3.75 -8.59
C ILE A 280 -0.85 2.95 -9.44
N ARG A 281 0.14 2.31 -8.81
CA ARG A 281 1.05 1.37 -9.48
C ARG A 281 0.41 -0.01 -9.57
N LYS A 282 0.96 -0.87 -10.43
CA LYS A 282 0.53 -2.27 -10.53
C LYS A 282 0.56 -2.91 -9.13
N PRO A 283 -0.57 -3.43 -8.64
CA PRO A 283 -0.70 -3.85 -7.26
C PRO A 283 0.17 -5.08 -6.97
N ARG A 284 0.82 -5.08 -5.80
CA ARG A 284 1.56 -6.24 -5.26
C ARG A 284 0.99 -6.74 -3.94
N CYS A 285 0.28 -5.86 -3.23
CA CYS A 285 -0.35 -6.13 -1.95
C CYS A 285 -1.63 -5.30 -1.84
N SER A 286 -2.53 -5.74 -0.96
CA SER A 286 -3.74 -5.00 -0.60
C SER A 286 -3.39 -3.75 0.21
N ASN A 287 -4.20 -2.71 0.08
CA ASN A 287 -4.06 -1.46 0.82
C ASN A 287 -5.27 -1.26 1.73
N HIS A 288 -5.12 -0.45 2.79
CA HIS A 288 -6.20 -0.21 3.74
C HIS A 288 -7.45 0.38 3.04
N PRO A 289 -8.67 -0.09 3.36
CA PRO A 289 -9.92 0.38 2.75
C PRO A 289 -10.07 1.90 2.75
N ILE A 290 -9.78 2.56 3.88
CA ILE A 290 -9.90 4.03 3.99
C ILE A 290 -9.09 4.80 2.93
N ARG A 291 -7.91 4.30 2.56
CA ARG A 291 -7.04 4.92 1.55
C ARG A 291 -7.58 4.74 0.14
N ASN A 292 -8.25 3.61 -0.11
CA ASN A 292 -9.01 3.44 -1.35
C ASN A 292 -10.22 4.39 -1.37
N LEU A 293 -10.98 4.51 -0.27
CA LEU A 293 -12.16 5.38 -0.21
C LEU A 293 -11.82 6.85 -0.50
N ILE A 294 -10.78 7.40 0.14
CA ILE A 294 -10.37 8.79 -0.14
C ILE A 294 -9.85 8.98 -1.57
N LEU A 295 -9.17 7.98 -2.15
CA LEU A 295 -8.72 8.04 -3.54
C LEU A 295 -9.92 7.97 -4.49
N ILE A 296 -10.85 7.05 -4.26
CA ILE A 296 -12.09 6.91 -5.03
C ILE A 296 -12.85 8.23 -5.00
N ARG A 297 -13.10 8.80 -3.82
CA ARG A 297 -13.82 10.06 -3.69
C ARG A 297 -13.12 11.23 -4.39
N TYR A 298 -11.80 11.32 -4.31
CA TYR A 298 -11.05 12.32 -5.09
C TYR A 298 -11.21 12.11 -6.62
N LEU A 299 -11.22 10.86 -7.07
CA LEU A 299 -11.30 10.52 -8.49
C LEU A 299 -12.71 10.67 -9.07
N THR A 300 -13.76 10.31 -8.34
CA THR A 300 -15.13 10.24 -8.86
C THR A 300 -16.13 11.15 -8.15
N GLY A 301 -15.75 11.80 -7.05
CA GLY A 301 -16.66 12.56 -6.18
C GLY A 301 -17.59 11.70 -5.31
N SER A 302 -17.80 10.42 -5.68
CA SER A 302 -18.72 9.51 -4.99
C SER A 302 -18.22 8.06 -5.06
N VAL A 303 -18.19 7.40 -3.90
CA VAL A 303 -17.86 5.97 -3.79
C VAL A 303 -18.95 5.11 -4.43
N ILE A 304 -20.21 5.48 -4.26
CA ILE A 304 -21.36 4.80 -4.87
C ILE A 304 -21.24 4.81 -6.40
N HIS A 305 -20.93 5.98 -6.97
CA HIS A 305 -20.72 6.13 -8.41
C HIS A 305 -19.57 5.25 -8.91
N PHE A 306 -18.48 5.14 -8.15
CA PHE A 306 -17.34 4.30 -8.52
C PHE A 306 -17.70 2.82 -8.62
N PHE A 307 -18.47 2.29 -7.66
CA PHE A 307 -18.85 0.87 -7.67
C PHE A 307 -20.00 0.53 -8.62
N SER A 308 -20.77 1.52 -9.07
CA SER A 308 -21.87 1.35 -10.03
C SER A 308 -21.47 1.61 -11.48
N SER A 309 -20.34 2.30 -11.72
CA SER A 309 -19.89 2.69 -13.06
C SER A 309 -18.88 1.71 -13.65
N LYS A 310 -18.83 1.68 -14.99
CA LYS A 310 -17.73 1.07 -15.75
C LYS A 310 -16.79 2.17 -16.22
N PHE A 311 -15.49 1.97 -15.99
CA PHE A 311 -14.45 2.88 -16.46
C PHE A 311 -13.74 2.26 -17.66
N GLY A 312 -13.48 3.09 -18.66
CA GLY A 312 -12.73 2.72 -19.85
C GLY A 312 -12.09 3.97 -20.44
N TYR A 313 -10.87 3.83 -20.95
CA TYR A 313 -10.21 4.90 -21.70
C TYR A 313 -10.34 4.67 -23.21
N THR A 314 -11.39 5.23 -23.81
CA THR A 314 -11.72 5.13 -25.24
C THR A 314 -11.73 6.51 -25.89
N PRO A 315 -10.57 7.18 -26.07
CA PRO A 315 -10.51 8.55 -26.58
C PRO A 315 -10.99 8.70 -28.04
N PHE A 316 -11.22 7.60 -28.74
CA PHE A 316 -11.73 7.56 -30.12
C PHE A 316 -13.03 6.75 -30.23
N GLY A 317 -13.71 6.53 -29.09
CA GLY A 317 -14.87 5.64 -28.99
C GLY A 317 -14.52 4.16 -29.26
N ASP A 318 -15.56 3.33 -29.23
CA ASP A 318 -15.45 1.91 -29.55
C ASP A 318 -15.38 1.69 -31.07
N GLY A 319 -14.54 0.72 -31.46
CA GLY A 319 -14.47 0.28 -32.84
C GLY A 319 -15.73 -0.50 -33.26
N PRO A 320 -15.93 -0.74 -34.57
CA PRO A 320 -15.05 -0.38 -35.67
C PRO A 320 -15.08 1.12 -36.05
N TRP A 321 -13.94 1.65 -36.50
CA TRP A 321 -13.77 3.05 -36.91
C TRP A 321 -13.90 3.22 -38.43
N PRO A 322 -14.19 4.44 -38.93
CA PRO A 322 -14.41 4.65 -40.36
C PRO A 322 -13.12 4.51 -41.16
N CYS A 323 -13.17 3.88 -42.33
CA CYS A 323 -12.09 3.99 -43.30
C CYS A 323 -12.16 5.34 -44.01
N LEU A 324 -11.05 6.07 -44.07
CA LEU A 324 -11.01 7.39 -44.72
C LEU A 324 -10.24 7.35 -46.06
N ASN A 325 -10.07 6.16 -46.64
CA ASN A 325 -9.54 5.98 -47.98
C ASN A 325 -10.63 6.27 -49.03
N ALA A 326 -10.54 7.39 -49.73
CA ALA A 326 -11.53 7.78 -50.76
C ALA A 326 -11.56 6.81 -51.96
N ALA A 327 -10.49 6.06 -52.21
CA ALA A 327 -10.43 5.06 -53.27
C ALA A 327 -11.12 3.73 -52.93
N ALA A 328 -11.43 3.49 -51.65
CA ALA A 328 -12.00 2.23 -51.21
C ALA A 328 -13.54 2.23 -51.32
N THR A 329 -14.12 1.09 -51.69
CA THR A 329 -15.59 0.88 -51.75
C THR A 329 -16.30 1.02 -50.39
N HIS A 330 -15.52 1.01 -49.30
CA HIS A 330 -15.97 1.17 -47.92
C HIS A 330 -15.54 2.52 -47.32
N TYR A 331 -15.30 3.54 -48.16
CA TYR A 331 -15.05 4.90 -47.69
C TYR A 331 -16.15 5.37 -46.72
N ARG A 332 -15.74 5.92 -45.57
CA ARG A 332 -16.56 6.33 -44.43
C ARG A 332 -17.38 5.22 -43.73
N LYS A 333 -17.27 3.95 -44.15
CA LYS A 333 -17.88 2.82 -43.43
C LYS A 333 -16.98 2.36 -42.28
N ASN A 334 -17.60 1.92 -41.19
CA ASN A 334 -16.94 1.45 -39.98
C ASN A 334 -16.38 0.03 -40.16
N VAL A 335 -15.16 -0.07 -40.68
CA VAL A 335 -14.50 -1.37 -40.97
C VAL A 335 -13.09 -1.47 -40.38
N VAL A 336 -12.57 -0.40 -39.79
CA VAL A 336 -11.24 -0.40 -39.17
C VAL A 336 -11.34 -0.99 -37.77
N ASN A 337 -10.66 -2.11 -37.53
CA ASN A 337 -10.68 -2.81 -36.24
C ASN A 337 -9.40 -2.64 -35.43
N LYS A 338 -8.34 -2.08 -36.02
CA LYS A 338 -7.03 -1.94 -35.38
C LYS A 338 -6.69 -0.47 -35.16
N LEU A 339 -6.53 -0.11 -33.89
CA LEU A 339 -6.15 1.21 -33.41
C LEU A 339 -4.94 1.12 -32.47
N THR A 340 -3.95 1.97 -32.70
CA THR A 340 -2.82 2.17 -31.77
C THR A 340 -2.86 3.59 -31.23
N ILE A 341 -2.99 3.75 -29.92
CA ILE A 341 -3.05 5.06 -29.25
C ILE A 341 -1.64 5.47 -28.79
N THR A 342 -1.25 6.68 -29.17
CA THR A 342 0.00 7.33 -28.76
C THR A 342 -0.29 8.69 -28.12
N PHE A 343 0.72 9.39 -27.62
CA PHE A 343 0.56 10.67 -26.93
C PHE A 343 1.49 11.72 -27.52
N CYS A 344 0.95 12.89 -27.84
CA CYS A 344 1.76 14.03 -28.25
C CYS A 344 2.23 14.80 -27.02
N ARG A 345 3.55 14.80 -26.75
CA ARG A 345 4.13 15.44 -25.56
C ARG A 345 3.89 16.95 -25.49
N HIS A 346 3.83 17.63 -26.63
CA HIS A 346 3.63 19.08 -26.69
C HIS A 346 2.18 19.47 -26.44
N THR A 347 1.22 18.77 -27.05
CA THR A 347 -0.20 19.13 -26.97
C THR A 347 -0.94 18.45 -25.82
N LYS A 348 -0.26 17.52 -25.11
CA LYS A 348 -0.85 16.64 -24.09
C LYS A 348 -2.13 15.90 -24.56
N ARG A 349 -2.30 15.69 -25.87
CA ARG A 349 -3.47 15.03 -26.47
C ARG A 349 -3.15 13.63 -27.01
N PRO A 350 -4.11 12.69 -26.96
CA PRO A 350 -3.96 11.36 -27.56
C PRO A 350 -3.92 11.45 -29.09
N VAL A 351 -3.15 10.56 -29.71
CA VAL A 351 -3.05 10.43 -31.16
C VAL A 351 -3.29 8.98 -31.53
N GLY A 352 -4.42 8.71 -32.18
CA GLY A 352 -4.80 7.38 -32.64
C GLY A 352 -4.25 7.12 -34.03
N THR A 353 -3.65 5.96 -34.25
CA THR A 353 -3.26 5.44 -35.58
C THR A 353 -4.16 4.28 -35.95
N PHE A 354 -4.83 4.40 -37.10
CA PHE A 354 -5.90 3.53 -37.56
C PHE A 354 -5.39 2.71 -38.74
N TYR A 355 -5.60 1.39 -38.72
CA TYR A 355 -5.07 0.45 -39.72
C TYR A 355 -6.23 -0.26 -40.41
N CYS A 356 -6.52 0.15 -41.64
CA CYS A 356 -7.57 -0.49 -42.42
C CYS A 356 -7.05 -1.74 -43.15
N SER A 357 -7.93 -2.72 -43.37
CA SER A 357 -7.65 -3.89 -44.21
C SER A 357 -7.30 -3.54 -45.66
N CYS A 358 -7.70 -2.36 -46.16
CA CYS A 358 -7.31 -1.87 -47.48
C CYS A 358 -5.86 -1.36 -47.58
N GLY A 359 -5.08 -1.47 -46.49
CA GLY A 359 -3.72 -0.95 -46.38
C GLY A 359 -3.63 0.55 -46.11
N PHE A 360 -4.77 1.26 -46.03
CA PHE A 360 -4.78 2.67 -45.66
C PHE A 360 -4.53 2.84 -44.17
N ILE A 361 -3.48 3.60 -43.82
CA ILE A 361 -3.09 3.91 -42.44
C ILE A 361 -3.10 5.42 -42.25
N TYR A 362 -3.89 5.87 -41.29
CA TYR A 362 -4.00 7.29 -40.99
C TYR A 362 -3.99 7.54 -39.48
N SER A 363 -3.72 8.78 -39.10
CA SER A 363 -3.77 9.20 -37.71
C SER A 363 -4.69 10.39 -37.52
N ARG A 364 -5.32 10.43 -36.34
CA ARG A 364 -6.11 11.57 -35.85
C ARG A 364 -5.67 11.93 -34.44
N ARG A 365 -5.80 13.22 -34.11
CA ARG A 365 -5.57 13.74 -32.76
C ARG A 365 -6.92 13.76 -32.07
N GLY A 366 -7.00 13.16 -30.89
CA GLY A 366 -8.20 13.12 -30.06
C GLY A 366 -8.06 13.95 -28.79
N PRO A 367 -8.93 13.71 -27.80
CA PRO A 367 -10.09 12.80 -27.90
C PRO A 367 -11.11 13.27 -28.95
N ASP A 368 -11.93 12.37 -29.47
CA ASP A 368 -13.03 12.71 -30.38
C ASP A 368 -14.14 13.38 -29.54
N GLU A 369 -14.14 14.72 -29.51
CA GLU A 369 -15.09 15.53 -28.71
C GLU A 369 -16.47 15.66 -29.37
N TRP A 370 -16.53 15.52 -30.70
CA TRP A 370 -17.74 15.71 -31.51
C TRP A 370 -17.89 14.55 -32.52
N PRO A 371 -19.11 14.17 -32.92
CA PRO A 371 -19.35 13.08 -33.88
C PRO A 371 -18.52 13.22 -35.17
N GLU A 372 -18.30 14.44 -35.65
CA GLU A 372 -17.57 14.76 -36.88
C GLU A 372 -16.06 14.54 -36.75
N SER A 373 -15.53 14.59 -35.53
CA SER A 373 -14.09 14.38 -35.23
C SER A 373 -13.60 13.03 -35.78
N ARG A 374 -14.52 12.05 -35.86
CA ARG A 374 -14.22 10.72 -36.40
C ARG A 374 -13.91 10.70 -37.89
N TYR A 375 -14.16 11.77 -38.63
CA TYR A 375 -13.89 11.86 -40.07
C TYR A 375 -12.68 12.75 -40.40
N CYS A 376 -12.06 13.36 -39.39
CA CYS A 376 -10.89 14.20 -39.56
C CYS A 376 -9.61 13.33 -39.69
N ILE A 377 -8.84 13.58 -40.75
CA ILE A 377 -7.49 13.02 -40.89
C ILE A 377 -6.49 14.07 -40.42
N GLY A 378 -5.67 13.73 -39.42
CA GLY A 378 -4.52 14.56 -39.05
C GLY A 378 -3.34 14.34 -39.99
N ARG A 379 -2.91 13.08 -40.13
CA ARG A 379 -1.82 12.70 -41.05
C ARG A 379 -2.07 11.33 -41.65
N ILE A 380 -1.95 11.25 -42.98
CA ILE A 380 -1.90 9.97 -43.71
C ILE A 380 -0.49 9.41 -43.54
N LYS A 381 -0.38 8.18 -43.05
CA LYS A 381 0.89 7.47 -42.88
C LYS A 381 1.18 6.56 -44.06
N GLU A 382 0.14 5.93 -44.61
CA GLU A 382 0.24 5.02 -45.73
C GLU A 382 -1.07 5.02 -46.53
N PHE A 383 -0.98 5.08 -47.85
CA PHE A 383 -2.14 5.05 -48.75
C PHE A 383 -2.63 3.63 -49.04
N GLY A 384 -1.73 2.65 -49.04
CA GLY A 384 -2.06 1.25 -49.30
C GLY A 384 -2.33 0.90 -50.77
N PRO A 385 -2.45 -0.39 -51.10
CA PRO A 385 -2.55 -0.89 -52.47
C PRO A 385 -3.82 -0.43 -53.18
N ILE A 386 -4.98 -0.39 -52.49
CA ILE A 386 -6.26 0.00 -53.11
C ILE A 386 -6.21 1.45 -53.61
N TRP A 387 -5.57 2.34 -52.86
CA TRP A 387 -5.41 3.73 -53.30
C TRP A 387 -4.48 3.86 -54.50
N LEU A 388 -3.37 3.10 -54.50
CA LEU A 388 -2.40 3.09 -55.61
C LEU A 388 -3.02 2.55 -56.91
N SER A 389 -3.78 1.45 -56.85
CA SER A 389 -4.49 0.91 -58.00
C SER A 389 -5.48 1.91 -58.59
N LYS A 390 -6.26 2.60 -57.73
CA LYS A 390 -7.21 3.61 -58.19
C LYS A 390 -6.54 4.85 -58.78
N LEU A 391 -5.39 5.27 -58.24
CA LEU A 391 -4.59 6.34 -58.81
C LEU A 391 -4.14 6.01 -60.24
N GLN A 392 -3.69 4.77 -60.48
CA GLN A 392 -3.26 4.35 -61.82
C GLN A 392 -4.41 4.28 -62.81
N GLU A 393 -5.57 3.77 -62.39
CA GLU A 393 -6.79 3.75 -63.18
C GLU A 393 -7.18 5.16 -63.63
N LEU A 394 -7.21 6.13 -62.70
CA LEU A 394 -7.54 7.54 -62.98
C LEU A 394 -6.47 8.27 -63.82
N ASN A 395 -5.22 7.79 -63.80
CA ASN A 395 -4.17 8.36 -64.66
C ASN A 395 -4.30 7.86 -66.10
N GLN A 396 -4.82 6.65 -66.31
CA GLN A 396 -5.07 6.08 -67.64
C GLN A 396 -6.25 6.75 -68.36
N THR A 397 -7.24 7.27 -67.62
CA THR A 397 -8.39 8.00 -68.17
C THR A 397 -8.03 9.41 -68.68
N LYS A 398 -6.75 9.82 -68.62
CA LYS A 398 -6.25 11.17 -69.00
C LYS A 398 -6.90 12.32 -68.22
N ASP A 399 -7.40 12.06 -67.02
CA ASP A 399 -7.93 13.10 -66.15
C ASP A 399 -6.82 14.08 -65.72
N SER A 400 -7.17 15.36 -65.55
CA SER A 400 -6.21 16.34 -65.03
C SER A 400 -5.77 15.99 -63.60
N PHE A 401 -4.53 16.29 -63.21
CA PHE A 401 -4.04 16.02 -61.84
C PHE A 401 -4.93 16.64 -60.76
N ARG A 402 -5.55 17.80 -61.04
CA ARG A 402 -6.54 18.43 -60.13
C ARG A 402 -7.79 17.59 -59.96
N GLN A 403 -8.30 16.99 -61.03
CA GLN A 403 -9.49 16.14 -61.00
C GLN A 403 -9.21 14.83 -60.26
N ILE A 404 -8.04 14.21 -60.52
CA ILE A 404 -7.57 13.03 -59.79
C ILE A 404 -7.44 13.33 -58.28
N ALA A 405 -6.83 14.46 -57.92
CA ALA A 405 -6.67 14.89 -56.54
C ALA A 405 -8.02 15.09 -55.83
N ARG A 406 -9.00 15.68 -56.52
CA ARG A 406 -10.37 15.87 -56.00
C ARG A 406 -11.09 14.55 -55.78
N CYS A 407 -10.98 13.59 -56.70
CA CYS A 407 -11.57 12.26 -56.57
C CYS A 407 -10.96 11.49 -55.38
N LEU A 408 -9.64 11.56 -55.20
CA LEU A 408 -8.91 10.84 -54.16
C LEU A 408 -8.84 11.58 -52.82
N LYS A 409 -9.36 12.82 -52.75
CA LYS A 409 -9.33 13.72 -51.58
C LYS A 409 -7.93 13.95 -51.02
N VAL A 410 -6.98 14.24 -51.91
CA VAL A 410 -5.58 14.57 -51.57
C VAL A 410 -5.17 15.88 -52.23
N ASP A 411 -4.01 16.40 -51.85
CA ASP A 411 -3.39 17.53 -52.55
C ASP A 411 -2.82 17.13 -53.92
N VAL A 412 -2.81 18.05 -54.88
CA VAL A 412 -2.31 17.82 -56.25
C VAL A 412 -0.85 17.38 -56.25
N GLY A 413 -0.01 17.94 -55.38
CA GLY A 413 1.38 17.55 -55.23
C GLY A 413 1.54 16.09 -54.79
N THR A 414 0.57 15.55 -54.05
CA THR A 414 0.58 14.11 -53.67
C THR A 414 0.34 13.23 -54.89
N VAL A 415 -0.61 13.60 -55.76
CA VAL A 415 -0.86 12.89 -57.03
C VAL A 415 0.39 12.88 -57.89
N ILE A 416 0.99 14.06 -58.11
CA ILE A 416 2.22 14.21 -58.90
C ILE A 416 3.36 13.37 -58.30
N LYS A 417 3.57 13.44 -56.98
CA LYS A 417 4.61 12.67 -56.30
C LYS A 417 4.49 11.17 -56.56
N TYR A 418 3.31 10.60 -56.39
CA TYR A 418 3.11 9.15 -56.50
C TYR A 418 3.07 8.65 -57.96
N LEU A 419 2.69 9.51 -58.92
CA LEU A 419 2.78 9.20 -60.34
C LEU A 419 4.24 9.30 -60.84
N ASN A 420 4.97 10.34 -60.44
CA ASN A 420 6.36 10.56 -60.85
C ASN A 420 7.34 9.60 -60.16
N SER A 421 7.01 9.09 -58.96
CA SER A 421 7.80 8.04 -58.32
C SER A 421 7.80 6.70 -59.07
N LYS A 422 6.96 6.54 -60.12
CA LYS A 422 7.03 5.41 -61.07
C LYS A 422 7.80 5.73 -62.35
N SER A 423 8.17 7.00 -62.60
CA SER A 423 8.91 7.43 -63.80
C SER A 423 10.38 7.78 -63.55
N GLU A 424 10.85 7.68 -62.31
CA GLU A 424 12.29 7.67 -62.05
C GLU A 424 12.81 6.24 -62.15
N LYS A 425 13.64 6.01 -63.17
CA LYS A 425 14.62 4.91 -63.22
C LYS A 425 15.19 4.67 -61.83
N ILE A 426 15.41 3.40 -61.50
CA ILE A 426 16.30 2.91 -60.43
C ILE A 426 17.45 3.92 -60.26
N SER A 427 17.32 4.76 -59.23
CA SER A 427 18.14 5.97 -59.09
C SER A 427 19.44 5.62 -58.37
N GLU A 428 20.51 6.36 -58.66
CA GLU A 428 21.85 6.32 -58.05
C GLU A 428 21.88 6.16 -56.51
N ASN A 429 20.76 6.40 -55.81
CA ASN A 429 20.60 6.13 -54.39
C ASN A 429 20.62 4.63 -54.01
N ASP A 430 20.18 3.71 -54.87
CA ASP A 430 20.24 2.27 -54.56
C ASP A 430 21.67 1.72 -54.73
N GLU A 431 22.43 2.19 -55.73
CA GLU A 431 23.86 1.89 -55.86
C GLU A 431 24.68 2.53 -54.74
N LYS A 432 24.35 3.77 -54.33
CA LYS A 432 24.99 4.44 -53.20
C LYS A 432 24.64 3.78 -51.86
N ALA A 433 23.40 3.34 -51.66
CA ALA A 433 23.00 2.58 -50.48
C ALA A 433 23.72 1.22 -50.44
N LEU A 434 23.75 0.47 -51.55
CA LEU A 434 24.49 -0.80 -51.64
C LEU A 434 26.01 -0.62 -51.49
N SER A 435 26.55 0.51 -51.94
CA SER A 435 27.95 0.92 -51.76
C SER A 435 28.25 1.28 -50.30
N ASP A 436 27.42 2.09 -49.66
CA ASP A 436 27.54 2.50 -48.27
C ASP A 436 27.38 1.28 -47.33
N HIS A 437 26.42 0.39 -47.59
CA HIS A 437 26.30 -0.89 -46.89
C HIS A 437 27.58 -1.72 -47.02
N ARG A 438 28.16 -1.84 -48.23
CA ARG A 438 29.43 -2.58 -48.43
C ARG A 438 30.59 -1.94 -47.68
N LYS A 439 30.72 -0.61 -47.75
CA LYS A 439 31.78 0.17 -47.09
C LYS A 439 31.74 -0.02 -45.58
N PHE A 440 30.61 0.27 -44.94
CA PHE A 440 30.50 0.19 -43.48
C PHE A 440 30.54 -1.26 -42.96
N ARG A 441 30.06 -2.25 -43.73
CA ARG A 441 30.24 -3.68 -43.39
C ARG A 441 31.71 -4.10 -43.44
N ASN A 442 32.45 -3.67 -44.45
CA ASN A 442 33.89 -3.97 -44.57
C ASN A 442 34.70 -3.29 -43.46
N GLU A 443 34.44 -2.01 -43.17
CA GLU A 443 35.05 -1.32 -42.04
C GLU A 443 34.79 -2.06 -40.72
N TRP A 444 33.55 -2.50 -40.49
CA TRP A 444 33.19 -3.23 -39.28
C TRP A 444 33.87 -4.61 -39.18
N ASN A 445 34.01 -5.33 -40.29
CA ASN A 445 34.73 -6.60 -40.35
C ASN A 445 36.23 -6.44 -40.06
N VAL A 446 36.87 -5.39 -40.59
CA VAL A 446 38.27 -5.04 -40.30
C VAL A 446 38.46 -4.68 -38.83
N VAL A 447 37.50 -3.94 -38.24
CA VAL A 447 37.52 -3.61 -36.82
C VAL A 447 37.46 -4.87 -35.95
N ILE A 448 36.64 -5.85 -36.33
CA ILE A 448 36.54 -7.14 -35.62
C ILE A 448 37.80 -7.97 -35.80
N SER A 449 38.36 -8.08 -37.01
CA SER A 449 39.56 -8.89 -37.27
C SER A 449 40.77 -8.36 -36.52
N ASN A 450 40.89 -7.03 -36.40
CA ASN A 450 42.00 -6.39 -35.69
C ASN A 450 41.81 -6.38 -34.16
N ASN A 451 40.61 -6.71 -33.67
CA ASN A 451 40.27 -6.68 -32.25
C ASN A 451 39.45 -7.90 -31.80
N PRO A 452 39.96 -9.14 -31.98
CA PRO A 452 39.19 -10.37 -31.78
C PRO A 452 38.75 -10.61 -30.32
N LEU A 453 39.38 -9.94 -29.35
CA LEU A 453 39.11 -10.10 -27.92
C LEU A 453 38.14 -9.05 -27.35
N LEU A 454 37.76 -8.02 -28.12
CA LEU A 454 36.93 -6.93 -27.62
C LEU A 454 35.44 -7.22 -27.77
N SER A 455 34.66 -6.75 -26.79
CA SER A 455 33.19 -6.89 -26.81
C SER A 455 32.54 -5.88 -27.75
N LYS A 456 31.33 -6.19 -28.25
CA LYS A 456 30.51 -5.28 -29.08
C LYS A 456 30.38 -3.86 -28.47
N THR A 457 30.31 -3.75 -27.14
CA THR A 457 30.23 -2.46 -26.43
C THR A 457 31.56 -1.69 -26.48
N GLN A 458 32.70 -2.38 -26.37
CA GLN A 458 34.02 -1.75 -26.49
C GLN A 458 34.31 -1.35 -27.94
N LEU A 459 33.97 -2.19 -28.91
CA LEU A 459 34.07 -1.88 -30.34
C LEU A 459 33.22 -0.66 -30.74
N ARG A 460 32.02 -0.54 -30.17
CA ARG A 460 31.17 0.65 -30.34
C ARG A 460 31.85 1.94 -29.87
N ASN A 461 32.59 1.90 -28.77
CA ASN A 461 33.23 3.09 -28.22
C ASN A 461 34.49 3.48 -29.03
N LEU A 462 35.18 2.50 -29.61
CA LEU A 462 36.35 2.75 -30.48
C LEU A 462 35.94 3.25 -31.88
N PHE A 463 34.83 2.74 -32.43
CA PHE A 463 34.35 3.09 -33.77
C PHE A 463 32.87 3.51 -33.76
N PRO A 464 32.53 4.65 -33.11
CA PRO A 464 31.15 5.06 -32.90
C PRO A 464 30.42 5.42 -34.20
N GLY A 465 31.12 5.97 -35.19
CA GLY A 465 30.55 6.36 -36.49
C GLY A 465 30.02 5.16 -37.28
N THR A 466 30.90 4.19 -37.57
CA THR A 466 30.56 2.93 -38.27
C THR A 466 29.46 2.16 -37.52
N TYR A 467 29.55 2.05 -36.19
CA TYR A 467 28.53 1.39 -35.38
C TYR A 467 27.17 2.09 -35.47
N GLN A 468 27.15 3.42 -35.35
CA GLN A 468 25.90 4.19 -35.31
C GLN A 468 25.19 4.19 -36.66
N TRP A 469 25.95 4.18 -37.77
CA TRP A 469 25.39 4.03 -39.11
C TRP A 469 24.76 2.65 -39.30
N LEU A 470 25.51 1.56 -39.04
CA LEU A 470 25.01 0.18 -39.15
C LEU A 470 23.83 -0.08 -38.20
N TYR A 471 23.81 0.51 -37.01
CA TYR A 471 22.67 0.36 -36.08
C TYR A 471 21.37 0.98 -36.62
N ARG A 472 21.47 2.07 -37.40
CA ARG A 472 20.32 2.78 -37.97
C ARG A 472 19.83 2.17 -39.27
N HIS A 473 20.75 1.67 -40.10
CA HIS A 473 20.47 1.25 -41.47
C HIS A 473 20.57 -0.27 -41.69
N ASP A 474 21.29 -1.02 -40.85
CA ASP A 474 21.58 -2.45 -41.06
C ASP A 474 21.70 -3.25 -39.74
N LYS A 475 20.72 -3.04 -38.85
CA LYS A 475 20.78 -3.55 -37.47
C LYS A 475 20.89 -5.07 -37.38
N ILE A 476 20.17 -5.79 -38.24
CA ILE A 476 20.14 -7.26 -38.24
C ILE A 476 21.54 -7.79 -38.59
N TRP A 477 22.17 -7.26 -39.64
CA TRP A 477 23.52 -7.67 -40.03
C TRP A 477 24.55 -7.36 -38.93
N LEU A 478 24.45 -6.17 -38.30
CA LEU A 478 25.34 -5.77 -37.19
C LEU A 478 25.17 -6.69 -35.96
N ASP A 479 23.97 -7.17 -35.67
CA ASP A 479 23.71 -8.10 -34.56
C ASP A 479 24.28 -9.50 -34.85
N THR A 480 24.20 -9.97 -36.10
CA THR A 480 24.77 -11.26 -36.53
C THR A 480 26.30 -11.25 -36.66
N ASN A 481 26.89 -10.14 -37.10
CA ASN A 481 28.32 -10.00 -37.37
C ASN A 481 29.03 -9.19 -36.27
N SER A 482 28.65 -9.38 -35.01
CA SER A 482 29.36 -8.80 -33.86
C SER A 482 29.62 -9.89 -32.81
N PRO A 483 30.70 -9.76 -32.00
CA PRO A 483 31.00 -10.72 -30.94
C PRO A 483 29.81 -10.94 -30.01
N ILE A 484 29.44 -12.21 -29.80
CA ILE A 484 28.33 -12.60 -28.94
C ILE A 484 28.64 -12.16 -27.51
N LYS A 485 27.63 -11.58 -26.86
CA LYS A 485 27.69 -11.02 -25.51
C LYS A 485 28.15 -12.10 -24.53
N LYS A 486 29.42 -12.07 -24.06
CA LYS A 486 29.78 -12.78 -22.81
C LYS A 486 28.93 -12.15 -21.71
N GLN A 487 28.03 -12.95 -21.12
CA GLN A 487 27.31 -12.55 -19.91
C GLN A 487 28.36 -12.28 -18.83
N MET A 488 28.69 -11.00 -18.60
CA MET A 488 29.34 -10.63 -17.37
C MET A 488 28.31 -10.77 -16.26
N ASN A 489 28.46 -11.84 -15.48
CA ASN A 489 27.89 -11.92 -14.15
C ASN A 489 28.52 -10.83 -13.28
N SER A 490 28.05 -9.58 -13.44
CA SER A 490 28.39 -8.52 -12.49
C SER A 490 27.68 -8.87 -11.19
N LYS A 491 28.37 -9.56 -10.28
CA LYS A 491 28.02 -9.51 -8.85
C LYS A 491 28.10 -8.04 -8.46
N LYS A 492 26.95 -7.37 -8.41
CA LYS A 492 26.85 -6.00 -7.90
C LYS A 492 27.15 -6.03 -6.41
N ASN A 493 28.40 -5.82 -6.02
CA ASN A 493 28.71 -5.31 -4.69
C ASN A 493 28.29 -3.84 -4.65
N ARG A 494 26.98 -3.61 -4.56
CA ARG A 494 26.34 -2.29 -4.52
C ARG A 494 26.57 -1.57 -3.18
N VAL A 495 27.11 -2.27 -2.18
CA VAL A 495 27.23 -1.80 -0.81
C VAL A 495 28.67 -2.01 -0.34
N ASP A 496 29.34 -0.91 -0.05
CA ASP A 496 30.62 -0.89 0.66
C ASP A 496 30.34 -1.14 2.15
N TRP A 497 30.55 -2.38 2.57
CA TRP A 497 30.30 -2.81 3.95
C TRP A 497 31.36 -2.32 4.92
N LEU A 498 32.59 -2.04 4.46
CA LEU A 498 33.65 -1.52 5.33
C LEU A 498 33.34 -0.10 5.77
N LYS A 499 32.94 0.76 4.81
CA LYS A 499 32.52 2.13 5.14
C LYS A 499 31.30 2.15 6.07
N ARG A 500 30.32 1.28 5.81
CA ARG A 500 29.12 1.19 6.64
C ARG A 500 29.38 0.63 8.03
N ASP A 501 30.33 -0.29 8.17
CA ASP A 501 30.70 -0.83 9.48
C ASP A 501 31.25 0.28 10.40
N ILE A 502 32.05 1.20 9.86
CA ILE A 502 32.53 2.39 10.60
C ILE A 502 31.36 3.33 10.95
N GLU A 503 30.46 3.60 10.00
CA GLU A 503 29.29 4.47 10.23
C GLU A 503 28.37 3.89 11.33
N PHE A 504 28.07 2.58 11.28
CA PHE A 504 27.23 1.93 12.27
C PHE A 504 27.90 1.82 13.63
N LEU A 505 29.21 1.60 13.68
CA LEU A 505 29.97 1.60 14.93
C LEU A 505 29.81 2.94 15.66
N ASN A 506 29.95 4.07 14.96
CA ASN A 506 29.78 5.40 15.55
C ASN A 506 28.37 5.62 16.10
N ILE A 507 27.34 5.21 15.36
CA ILE A 507 25.94 5.33 15.81
C ILE A 507 25.71 4.49 17.08
N VAL A 508 26.17 3.24 17.08
CA VAL A 508 26.00 2.33 18.22
C VAL A 508 26.80 2.79 19.44
N GLN A 509 27.99 3.37 19.25
CA GLN A 509 28.79 3.96 20.32
C GLN A 509 28.14 5.20 20.95
N HIS A 510 27.40 5.99 20.17
CA HIS A 510 26.66 7.13 20.70
C HIS A 510 25.46 6.66 21.53
N ILE A 511 24.65 5.76 20.97
CA ILE A 511 23.45 5.22 21.63
C ILE A 511 23.80 4.41 22.88
N SER A 512 24.95 3.75 22.93
CA SER A 512 25.37 3.01 24.13
C SER A 512 25.59 3.94 25.33
N LYS A 513 26.07 5.18 25.12
CA LYS A 513 26.20 6.20 26.18
C LYS A 513 24.83 6.60 26.72
N ASP A 514 23.83 6.76 25.85
CA ASP A 514 22.46 7.08 26.26
C ASP A 514 21.80 5.93 27.03
N ILE A 515 22.03 4.68 26.62
CA ILE A 515 21.54 3.48 27.33
C ILE A 515 22.26 3.28 28.68
N LEU A 516 23.48 3.80 28.82
CA LEU A 516 24.23 3.81 30.08
C LEU A 516 23.75 4.91 31.03
N GLY A 517 23.23 6.03 30.52
CA GLY A 517 22.79 7.19 31.29
C GLY A 517 21.29 7.31 31.59
N GLU A 518 20.44 6.37 31.17
CA GLU A 518 19.00 6.40 31.47
C GLU A 518 18.74 6.27 32.98
N GLU A 519 18.19 7.33 33.59
CA GLU A 519 17.62 7.29 34.93
C GLU A 519 16.30 6.50 34.93
N GLY A 520 16.17 5.53 35.84
CA GLY A 520 14.94 4.75 36.02
C GLY A 520 15.15 3.23 35.99
N LYS A 521 14.07 2.49 35.74
CA LYS A 521 14.06 1.01 35.83
C LYS A 521 14.97 0.38 34.77
N PRO A 522 15.92 -0.50 35.15
CA PRO A 522 16.83 -1.17 34.23
C PRO A 522 16.13 -1.90 33.08
N ILE A 523 16.58 -1.61 31.86
CA ILE A 523 16.16 -2.26 30.62
C ILE A 523 17.30 -3.12 30.07
N ARG A 524 17.03 -4.38 29.72
CA ARG A 524 18.06 -5.32 29.26
C ARG A 524 18.69 -4.88 27.95
N ARG A 525 20.03 -4.89 27.90
CA ARG A 525 20.81 -4.65 26.69
C ARG A 525 20.87 -5.91 25.84
N THR A 526 20.05 -5.94 24.79
CA THR A 526 20.07 -6.99 23.77
C THR A 526 20.42 -6.39 22.41
N VAL A 527 20.99 -7.22 21.52
CA VAL A 527 21.34 -6.84 20.15
C VAL A 527 20.17 -6.12 19.45
N GLY A 528 18.98 -6.73 19.45
CA GLY A 528 17.81 -6.16 18.78
C GLY A 528 17.39 -4.81 19.36
N ARG A 529 17.50 -4.61 20.68
CA ARG A 529 17.07 -3.37 21.32
C ARG A 529 18.05 -2.22 21.08
N ILE A 530 19.35 -2.51 21.07
CA ILE A 530 20.40 -1.57 20.69
C ILE A 530 20.18 -1.11 19.24
N LEU A 531 19.95 -2.04 18.32
CA LEU A 531 19.74 -1.73 16.90
C LEU A 531 18.43 -0.98 16.62
N VAL A 532 17.36 -1.28 17.35
CA VAL A 532 16.09 -0.52 17.27
C VAL A 532 16.30 0.92 17.74
N LYS A 533 16.98 1.11 18.88
CA LYS A 533 17.25 2.46 19.42
C LYS A 533 18.20 3.26 18.52
N ALA A 534 19.13 2.58 17.85
CA ALA A 534 20.01 3.14 16.82
C ALA A 534 19.33 3.40 15.46
N GLY A 535 18.02 3.12 15.30
CA GLY A 535 17.30 3.35 14.05
C GLY A 535 17.67 2.39 12.91
N ILE A 536 18.39 1.30 13.19
CA ILE A 536 18.92 0.34 12.20
C ILE A 536 18.56 -1.12 12.53
N PRO A 537 17.29 -1.46 12.80
CA PRO A 537 16.88 -2.83 13.20
C PRO A 537 17.17 -3.88 12.13
N TRP A 538 17.18 -3.49 10.85
CA TRP A 538 17.49 -4.36 9.71
C TRP A 538 18.95 -4.83 9.69
N LEU A 539 19.85 -4.19 10.44
CA LEU A 539 21.26 -4.59 10.51
C LEU A 539 21.41 -5.95 11.22
N GLN A 540 20.44 -6.38 12.02
CA GLN A 540 20.49 -7.63 12.78
C GLN A 540 20.76 -8.86 11.89
N SER A 541 20.14 -8.93 10.71
CA SER A 541 20.36 -10.02 9.75
C SER A 541 21.67 -9.89 8.95
N ASN A 542 22.38 -8.78 9.09
CA ASN A 542 23.59 -8.46 8.34
C ASN A 542 24.80 -8.16 9.23
N LEU A 543 24.72 -8.40 10.55
CA LEU A 543 25.82 -8.15 11.51
C LEU A 543 27.12 -8.88 11.14
N VAL A 544 27.02 -10.03 10.47
CA VAL A 544 28.17 -10.79 9.96
C VAL A 544 29.01 -9.97 8.97
N LYS A 545 28.39 -9.01 8.28
CA LYS A 545 29.04 -8.13 7.29
C LYS A 545 29.61 -6.85 7.90
N THR A 546 29.47 -6.66 9.22
CA THR A 546 29.90 -5.47 9.97
C THR A 546 30.66 -5.91 11.23
N PRO A 547 31.89 -6.46 11.07
CA PRO A 547 32.63 -7.08 12.16
C PRO A 547 32.94 -6.13 13.32
N GLN A 548 33.25 -4.85 13.06
CA GLN A 548 33.58 -3.89 14.12
C GLN A 548 32.33 -3.53 14.94
N THR A 549 31.21 -3.25 14.26
CA THR A 549 29.93 -2.99 14.90
C THR A 549 29.47 -4.20 15.72
N LYS A 550 29.63 -5.41 15.17
CA LYS A 550 29.28 -6.66 15.86
C LYS A 550 30.10 -6.85 17.13
N ALA A 551 31.43 -6.71 17.05
CA ALA A 551 32.31 -6.84 18.20
C ALA A 551 31.98 -5.83 19.32
N TYR A 552 31.65 -4.58 18.94
CA TYR A 552 31.25 -3.57 19.91
C TYR A 552 29.91 -3.92 20.58
N ILE A 553 28.91 -4.36 19.81
CA ILE A 553 27.61 -4.78 20.36
C ILE A 553 27.80 -5.96 21.32
N GLU A 554 28.58 -6.98 20.94
CA GLU A 554 28.86 -8.15 21.77
C GLU A 554 29.54 -7.79 23.09
N ARG A 555 30.29 -6.68 23.14
CA ARG A 555 30.89 -6.16 24.37
C ARG A 555 29.90 -5.47 25.32
N ILE A 556 28.81 -4.90 24.79
CA ILE A 556 27.86 -4.08 25.58
C ILE A 556 26.55 -4.79 25.92
N ILE A 557 26.27 -5.94 25.30
CA ILE A 557 25.10 -6.76 25.65
C ILE A 557 25.24 -7.35 27.05
N GLU A 558 24.10 -7.55 27.71
CA GLU A 558 24.07 -8.14 29.04
C GLU A 558 23.55 -9.58 29.00
N THR A 559 24.21 -10.45 29.77
CA THR A 559 23.67 -11.75 30.10
C THR A 559 22.41 -11.59 30.96
N SER A 560 21.59 -12.65 31.03
CA SER A 560 20.39 -12.63 31.88
C SER A 560 20.76 -12.38 33.34
N GLU A 561 21.89 -12.92 33.79
CA GLU A 561 22.42 -12.73 35.14
C GLU A 561 22.82 -11.28 35.40
N GLN A 562 23.66 -10.67 34.54
CA GLN A 562 24.07 -9.27 34.66
C GLN A 562 22.87 -8.31 34.70
N PHE A 563 21.86 -8.59 33.88
CA PHE A 563 20.62 -7.82 33.88
C PHE A 563 19.82 -7.97 35.18
N HIS A 564 19.71 -9.19 35.73
CA HIS A 564 19.05 -9.43 37.00
C HIS A 564 19.76 -8.72 38.16
N THR A 565 21.09 -8.78 38.20
CA THR A 565 21.91 -8.06 39.19
C THR A 565 21.63 -6.55 39.13
N ARG A 566 21.62 -5.95 37.93
CA ARG A 566 21.32 -4.51 37.78
C ARG A 566 19.90 -4.15 38.21
N LYS A 567 18.90 -5.00 37.94
CA LYS A 567 17.52 -4.81 38.41
C LYS A 567 17.38 -4.91 39.93
N ILE A 568 18.09 -5.84 40.55
CA ILE A 568 18.09 -6.04 42.01
C ILE A 568 18.76 -4.85 42.69
N ILE A 569 19.93 -4.45 42.19
CA ILE A 569 20.62 -3.23 42.62
C ILE A 569 19.72 -2.00 42.53
N TRP A 570 19.05 -1.81 41.39
CA TRP A 570 18.13 -0.69 41.21
C TRP A 570 16.97 -0.75 42.21
N ALA A 571 16.38 -1.94 42.41
CA ALA A 571 15.28 -2.12 43.36
C ALA A 571 15.72 -1.83 44.80
N ILE A 572 16.93 -2.24 45.20
CA ILE A 572 17.51 -1.92 46.52
C ILE A 572 17.67 -0.41 46.67
N ARG A 573 18.24 0.28 45.67
CA ARG A 573 18.44 1.74 45.71
C ARG A 573 17.11 2.50 45.80
N GLU A 574 16.10 2.09 45.06
CA GLU A 574 14.78 2.76 45.10
C GLU A 574 14.05 2.52 46.43
N LEU A 575 14.15 1.32 47.01
CA LEU A 575 13.61 1.03 48.34
C LEU A 575 14.36 1.82 49.44
N ALA A 576 15.68 1.92 49.34
CA ALA A 576 16.48 2.71 50.27
C ALA A 576 16.14 4.21 50.18
N LYS A 577 16.03 4.78 48.98
CA LYS A 577 15.61 6.17 48.76
C LYS A 577 14.21 6.48 49.32
N SER A 578 13.32 5.50 49.33
CA SER A 578 11.95 5.65 49.84
C SER A 578 11.83 5.38 51.35
N GLY A 579 12.95 5.09 52.04
CA GLY A 579 12.97 4.76 53.47
C GLY A 579 12.28 3.43 53.79
N GLU A 580 12.10 2.57 52.80
CA GLU A 580 11.46 1.27 52.97
C GLU A 580 12.44 0.18 53.41
N GLU A 581 11.99 -0.71 54.29
CA GLU A 581 12.78 -1.83 54.76
C GLU A 581 13.15 -2.79 53.61
N LEU A 582 14.44 -3.14 53.53
CA LEU A 582 15.00 -4.03 52.51
C LEU A 582 14.63 -5.50 52.76
N LYS A 583 13.36 -5.83 52.51
CA LYS A 583 12.87 -7.23 52.54
C LYS A 583 12.93 -7.88 51.17
N GLU A 584 13.35 -9.13 51.15
CA GLU A 584 13.47 -9.98 49.96
C GLU A 584 12.24 -9.93 49.02
N TRP A 585 11.03 -10.04 49.59
CA TRP A 585 9.79 -10.02 48.82
C TRP A 585 9.50 -8.64 48.18
N ARG A 586 9.93 -7.54 48.81
CA ARG A 586 9.80 -6.18 48.25
C ARG A 586 10.77 -5.99 47.08
N ILE A 587 12.01 -6.45 47.24
CA ILE A 587 13.02 -6.45 46.18
C ILE A 587 12.52 -7.28 44.98
N SER A 588 12.00 -8.48 45.22
CA SER A 588 11.39 -9.35 44.19
C SER A 588 10.22 -8.68 43.46
N LYS A 589 9.32 -8.02 44.20
CA LYS A 589 8.17 -7.30 43.65
C LYS A 589 8.60 -6.10 42.80
N LEU A 590 9.49 -5.26 43.31
CA LEU A 590 9.93 -4.04 42.62
C LEU A 590 10.81 -4.36 41.39
N ALA A 591 11.77 -5.28 41.58
CA ALA A 591 12.59 -5.81 40.49
C ALA A 591 11.74 -6.61 39.49
N ASN A 592 10.54 -7.09 39.83
CA ASN A 592 9.75 -8.01 39.00
C ASN A 592 10.60 -9.23 38.58
N LEU A 593 11.10 -9.96 39.58
CA LEU A 593 11.88 -11.20 39.46
C LEU A 593 11.34 -12.23 40.45
N ARG A 594 11.44 -13.51 40.10
CA ARG A 594 11.05 -14.58 41.00
C ARG A 594 11.98 -14.63 42.23
N LYS A 595 11.43 -15.09 43.35
CA LYS A 595 12.08 -15.08 44.67
C LYS A 595 13.41 -15.86 44.68
N ASP A 596 13.40 -17.06 44.08
CA ASP A 596 14.57 -17.94 43.88
C ASP A 596 15.73 -17.22 43.19
N ILE A 597 15.44 -16.49 42.10
CA ILE A 597 16.45 -15.74 41.32
C ILE A 597 17.04 -14.59 42.15
N VAL A 598 16.21 -13.90 42.93
CA VAL A 598 16.67 -12.80 43.79
C VAL A 598 17.61 -13.31 44.87
N LEU A 599 17.27 -14.41 45.53
CA LEU A 599 18.13 -15.06 46.54
C LEU A 599 19.46 -15.53 45.94
N GLU A 600 19.42 -16.16 44.78
CA GLU A 600 20.61 -16.65 44.10
C GLU A 600 21.58 -15.50 43.75
N VAL A 601 21.05 -14.41 43.21
CA VAL A 601 21.85 -13.24 42.82
C VAL A 601 22.39 -12.48 44.04
N ILE A 602 21.59 -12.33 45.11
CA ILE A 602 22.03 -11.70 46.37
C ILE A 602 23.11 -12.54 47.04
N LYS A 603 22.96 -13.87 47.11
CA LYS A 603 23.99 -14.76 47.67
C LYS A 603 25.29 -14.70 46.87
N LYS A 604 25.20 -14.60 45.55
CA LYS A 604 26.37 -14.55 44.64
C LYS A 604 27.07 -13.19 44.59
N ASN A 605 26.38 -12.11 44.95
CA ASN A 605 26.87 -10.72 44.85
C ASN A 605 26.66 -9.94 46.16
N MET A 606 26.78 -10.62 47.29
CA MET A 606 26.38 -10.12 48.61
C MET A 606 27.13 -8.83 48.98
N ASP A 607 28.44 -8.78 48.73
CA ASP A 607 29.28 -7.60 48.97
C ASP A 607 28.87 -6.39 48.13
N LEU A 608 28.44 -6.63 46.88
CA LEU A 608 28.04 -5.58 45.93
C LEU A 608 26.66 -5.00 46.27
N CYS A 609 25.77 -5.83 46.82
CA CYS A 609 24.46 -5.42 47.30
C CYS A 609 24.55 -4.66 48.63
N ILE A 610 25.43 -5.08 49.54
CA ILE A 610 25.69 -4.41 50.82
C ILE A 610 26.37 -3.05 50.59
N TYR A 611 27.42 -3.01 49.77
CA TYR A 611 28.16 -1.77 49.46
C TYR A 611 27.26 -0.68 48.86
N GLN A 612 26.30 -1.04 48.01
CA GLN A 612 25.40 -0.07 47.39
C GLN A 612 24.20 0.33 48.26
N ALA A 613 23.79 -0.52 49.21
CA ALA A 613 22.88 -0.12 50.28
C ALA A 613 23.57 0.87 51.26
N PHE A 614 24.87 0.67 51.51
CA PHE A 614 25.70 1.56 52.34
C PHE A 614 25.86 2.96 51.73
N LEU A 615 26.00 3.07 50.40
CA LEU A 615 26.08 4.36 49.69
C LEU A 615 24.77 5.16 49.71
N SER A 616 23.63 4.54 50.03
CA SER A 616 22.36 5.25 50.23
C SER A 616 22.10 5.67 51.68
N GLU A 617 22.83 5.14 52.66
CA GLU A 617 22.73 5.52 54.08
C GLU A 617 23.70 6.65 54.47
N TYR A 618 24.75 6.90 53.69
CA TYR A 618 25.65 8.05 53.91
C TYR A 618 25.10 9.32 53.24
N ASP A 619 23.99 9.83 53.79
CA ASP A 619 23.73 11.27 53.77
C ASP A 619 24.47 11.86 54.98
N TYR A 620 25.23 12.95 54.80
CA TYR A 620 26.23 13.45 55.76
C TYR A 620 25.65 14.08 57.04
N THR A 621 24.39 13.80 57.37
CA THR A 621 23.72 14.33 58.55
C THR A 621 22.82 13.29 59.21
N LEU A 622 23.19 12.93 60.44
CA LEU A 622 22.42 12.26 61.51
C LEU A 622 22.72 10.76 61.77
N LYS A 623 23.12 10.52 63.03
CA LYS A 623 23.53 9.26 63.66
C LYS A 623 22.33 8.31 63.90
N LYS A 624 22.45 7.04 63.51
CA LYS A 624 22.37 5.83 64.39
C LYS A 624 22.48 4.54 63.55
N PRO A 625 23.17 3.48 64.04
CA PRO A 625 23.26 2.20 63.35
C PRO A 625 22.10 1.27 63.75
N VAL A 626 21.65 0.39 62.85
CA VAL A 626 20.81 -0.75 63.23
C VAL A 626 21.39 -2.05 62.68
N ILE A 627 21.43 -3.01 63.60
CA ILE A 627 22.08 -4.31 63.60
C ILE A 627 21.27 -5.32 62.76
N LEU A 628 21.96 -6.06 61.91
CA LEU A 628 21.43 -7.20 61.15
C LEU A 628 21.15 -8.40 62.05
N LYS A 629 19.97 -9.02 61.89
CA LYS A 629 19.72 -10.44 62.15
C LYS A 629 19.08 -11.07 60.92
#